data_AF-A0A1M7PMA1-F1
#
_entry.id   AF-A0A1M7PMA1-F1
#
_cell.length_a   1.000
_cell.length_b   1.000
_cell.length_c   1.000
_cell.angle_alpha   90.00
_cell.angle_beta   90.00
_cell.angle_gamma   90.00
#
_symmetry.space_group_name_H-M   'P 1'
#
loop_
_entity.id
_entity.type
_entity.pdbx_description
1 polymer ?
#
loop_
_entity_poly.entity_id
_entity_poly.type
_entity_poly.pdbx_seq_one_letter_code
_entity_poly.pdbx_strand_id
1 'polypeptide(L)'
;MKLKPFLIELAILIASILLVHLLVIFFGRTQFDINLHDTYVVSSGSIISLPVFLLIFIVYIIKEAFYRYKRRLQNLILLTALFFINMEVSTFVGSVTQMSKTVSQFKGWTVYPPLSALPSHQPAVVPLQPDPFSRISEIFFYMQIFFLALLVILAIVTGKNWNTDKNGS
;
A
#
# COMPACT_ATOMS: atom_id res chain seq x y z
N MET A 1 -27.77 -16.03 -9.22
CA MET A 1 -26.61 -16.93 -8.98
C MET A 1 -27.08 -18.12 -8.15
N LYS A 2 -26.49 -19.31 -8.30
CA LYS A 2 -26.76 -20.43 -7.39
C LYS A 2 -26.24 -20.04 -5.99
N LEU A 3 -26.99 -20.31 -4.93
CA LEU A 3 -26.66 -19.89 -3.56
C LEU A 3 -25.33 -20.51 -3.07
N LYS A 4 -25.09 -21.78 -3.42
CA LYS A 4 -23.91 -22.56 -3.01
C LYS A 4 -22.56 -21.89 -3.39
N PRO A 5 -22.29 -21.54 -4.66
CA PRO A 5 -21.01 -20.90 -5.02
C PRO A 5 -20.83 -19.54 -4.36
N PHE A 6 -21.90 -18.77 -4.15
CA PHE A 6 -21.81 -17.49 -3.47
C PHE A 6 -21.35 -17.64 -2.01
N LEU A 7 -21.90 -18.61 -1.28
CA LEU A 7 -21.49 -18.91 0.09
C LEU A 7 -20.02 -19.34 0.19
N ILE A 8 -19.51 -20.06 -0.81
CA ILE A 8 -18.10 -20.47 -0.86
C ILE A 8 -17.18 -19.24 -1.02
N GLU A 9 -17.50 -18.33 -1.95
CA GLU A 9 -16.68 -17.12 -2.11
C GLU A 9 -16.72 -16.25 -0.86
N LEU A 10 -17.89 -16.13 -0.20
CA LEU A 10 -18.02 -15.41 1.06
C LEU A 10 -17.17 -16.05 2.18
N ALA A 11 -17.18 -17.38 2.28
CA ALA A 11 -16.36 -18.09 3.26
C ALA A 11 -14.86 -17.86 3.03
N ILE A 12 -14.41 -17.83 1.77
CA ILE A 12 -13.00 -17.52 1.43
C ILE A 12 -12.63 -16.10 1.85
N LEU A 13 -13.51 -15.12 1.62
CA LEU A 13 -13.27 -13.73 2.02
C LEU A 13 -13.17 -13.58 3.54
N ILE A 14 -14.11 -14.18 4.28
CA ILE A 14 -14.08 -14.18 5.75
C ILE A 14 -12.83 -14.89 6.27
N ALA A 15 -12.50 -16.06 5.71
CA ALA A 15 -11.29 -16.80 6.09
C ALA A 15 -10.01 -16.00 5.84
N SER A 16 -9.94 -15.23 4.74
CA SER A 16 -8.79 -14.37 4.43
C SER A 16 -8.61 -13.27 5.48
N ILE A 17 -9.71 -12.63 5.90
CA ILE A 17 -9.68 -11.60 6.94
C ILE A 17 -9.26 -12.20 8.28
N LEU A 18 -9.85 -13.32 8.67
CA LEU A 18 -9.54 -14.00 9.94
C LEU A 18 -8.09 -14.50 9.97
N LEU A 19 -7.59 -15.04 8.87
CA LEU A 19 -6.20 -15.50 8.77
C LEU A 19 -5.22 -14.36 9.00
N VAL A 20 -5.43 -13.20 8.37
CA VAL A 20 -4.54 -12.04 8.57
C VAL A 20 -4.63 -11.53 10.00
N HIS A 21 -5.83 -11.43 10.58
CA HIS A 21 -5.97 -11.04 11.99
C HIS A 21 -5.22 -11.99 12.93
N LEU A 22 -5.36 -13.29 12.71
CA LEU A 22 -4.67 -14.30 13.49
C LEU A 22 -3.15 -14.13 13.35
N LEU A 23 -2.64 -13.99 12.12
CA LEU A 23 -1.21 -13.77 11.88
C LEU A 23 -0.72 -12.49 12.58
N VAL A 24 -1.46 -11.38 12.48
CA VAL A 24 -1.07 -10.13 13.17
C VAL A 24 -1.01 -10.34 14.68
N ILE A 25 -2.00 -11.02 15.28
CA ILE A 25 -2.02 -11.32 16.72
C ILE A 25 -0.81 -12.18 17.13
N PHE A 26 -0.44 -13.17 16.32
CA PHE A 26 0.68 -14.06 16.62
C PHE A 26 2.05 -13.41 16.39
N PHE A 27 2.19 -12.54 15.39
CA PHE A 27 3.48 -12.01 14.94
C PHE A 27 3.77 -10.57 15.38
N GLY A 28 2.82 -9.82 15.95
CA GLY A 28 3.16 -8.50 16.51
C GLY A 28 2.01 -7.53 16.77
N ARG A 29 2.32 -6.24 16.66
CA ARG A 29 1.38 -5.14 16.91
C ARG A 29 0.52 -4.89 15.66
N THR A 30 -0.74 -4.52 15.89
CA THR A 30 -1.70 -4.16 14.84
C THR A 30 -1.43 -2.80 14.19
N GLN A 31 -0.58 -2.00 14.84
CA GLN A 31 -0.24 -0.63 14.44
C GLN A 31 1.22 -0.54 14.00
N PHE A 32 1.42 0.19 12.90
CA PHE A 32 2.74 0.62 12.45
C PHE A 32 2.99 2.02 12.98
N ASP A 33 3.84 2.13 13.99
CA ASP A 33 4.29 3.41 14.52
C ASP A 33 5.72 3.66 14.06
N ILE A 34 5.90 4.61 13.13
CA ILE A 34 7.22 5.17 12.86
C ILE A 34 7.41 6.35 13.79
N ASN A 35 8.36 6.21 14.71
CA ASN A 35 8.89 7.31 15.50
C ASN A 35 10.31 7.61 15.01
N LEU A 36 10.50 8.71 14.29
CA LEU A 36 11.85 9.13 13.91
C LEU A 36 12.51 9.81 15.12
N HIS A 37 13.48 9.12 15.72
CA HIS A 37 14.23 9.62 16.87
C HIS A 37 14.75 11.04 16.60
N ASP A 38 14.61 11.92 17.59
CA ASP A 38 15.01 13.34 17.54
C ASP A 38 14.23 14.22 16.53
N THR A 39 13.12 13.70 16.00
CA THR A 39 12.12 14.51 15.29
C THR A 39 10.76 14.31 15.96
N TYR A 40 9.95 15.36 16.09
CA TYR A 40 8.58 15.25 16.60
C TYR A 40 7.62 14.56 15.60
N VAL A 41 8.16 13.82 14.64
CA VAL A 41 7.41 13.22 13.55
C VAL A 41 7.04 11.79 13.93
N VAL A 42 5.77 11.62 14.29
CA VAL A 42 5.15 10.33 14.59
C VAL A 42 4.12 10.04 13.50
N SER A 43 4.21 8.87 12.87
CA SER A 43 3.22 8.38 11.92
C SER A 43 2.68 7.04 12.40
N SER A 44 1.36 6.94 12.58
CA SER A 44 0.67 5.71 12.96
C SER A 44 -0.28 5.27 11.85
N GLY A 45 -0.33 3.96 11.60
CA GLY A 45 -1.21 3.37 10.57
C GLY A 45 -1.61 1.94 10.91
N SER A 46 -2.74 1.49 10.38
CA SER A 46 -3.16 0.09 10.50
C SER A 46 -2.36 -0.79 9.53
N ILE A 47 -1.77 -1.88 10.03
CA ILE A 47 -1.02 -2.83 9.19
C ILE A 47 -1.96 -3.87 8.56
N ILE A 48 -3.24 -3.91 8.95
CA ILE A 48 -4.10 -5.07 8.68
C ILE A 48 -4.70 -5.05 7.27
N SER A 49 -5.08 -3.87 6.75
CA SER A 49 -5.86 -3.78 5.51
C SER A 49 -5.08 -4.24 4.27
N LEU A 50 -3.86 -3.74 4.08
CA LEU A 50 -3.04 -4.07 2.92
C LEU A 50 -2.75 -5.59 2.79
N PRO A 51 -2.32 -6.31 3.83
CA PRO A 51 -2.15 -7.77 3.78
C PRO A 51 -3.44 -8.54 3.49
N VAL A 52 -4.60 -8.08 4.00
CA VAL A 52 -5.91 -8.67 3.66
C VAL A 52 -6.16 -8.56 2.16
N PHE A 53 -6.03 -7.36 1.59
CA PHE A 53 -6.29 -7.17 0.16
C PHE A 53 -5.26 -7.90 -0.71
N LEU A 54 -3.99 -7.96 -0.30
CA LEU A 54 -2.96 -8.74 -0.98
C LEU A 54 -3.29 -10.23 -0.99
N LEU A 55 -3.72 -10.79 0.15
CA LEU A 55 -4.10 -12.20 0.24
C LEU A 55 -5.30 -12.50 -0.68
N ILE A 56 -6.35 -11.67 -0.64
CA ILE A 56 -7.51 -11.80 -1.53
C ILE A 56 -7.05 -11.70 -2.99
N PHE A 57 -6.22 -10.72 -3.34
CA PHE A 57 -5.69 -10.56 -4.68
C PHE A 57 -4.93 -11.82 -5.15
N ILE A 58 -4.02 -12.37 -4.35
CA ILE A 58 -3.25 -13.58 -4.67
C ILE A 58 -4.18 -14.78 -4.89
N VAL A 59 -5.13 -15.00 -3.97
CA VAL A 59 -6.08 -16.11 -4.08
C VAL A 59 -6.88 -16.01 -5.37
N TYR A 60 -7.45 -14.83 -5.66
CA TYR A 60 -8.34 -14.66 -6.80
C TYR A 60 -7.60 -14.53 -8.14
N ILE A 61 -6.37 -14.00 -8.18
CA ILE A 61 -5.60 -13.94 -9.43
C ILE A 61 -5.18 -15.34 -9.88
N ILE A 62 -4.73 -16.19 -8.94
CA ILE A 62 -4.41 -17.59 -9.21
C ILE A 62 -5.68 -18.32 -9.65
N LYS A 63 -6.75 -18.16 -8.88
CA LYS A 63 -8.03 -18.82 -9.16
C LYS A 63 -8.62 -18.39 -10.51
N GLU A 64 -8.55 -17.12 -10.91
CA GLU A 64 -9.07 -16.69 -12.21
C GLU A 64 -8.11 -16.96 -13.37
N ALA A 65 -6.80 -17.04 -13.15
CA ALA A 65 -5.85 -17.49 -14.16
C ALA A 65 -6.20 -18.91 -14.65
N PHE A 66 -6.52 -19.83 -13.74
CA PHE A 66 -6.96 -21.19 -14.10
C PHE A 66 -8.30 -21.22 -14.84
N TYR A 67 -9.23 -20.32 -14.50
CA TYR A 67 -10.57 -20.25 -15.10
C TYR A 67 -10.66 -19.26 -16.26
N ARG A 68 -9.51 -18.75 -16.71
CA ARG A 68 -9.37 -17.79 -17.82
C ARG A 68 -10.28 -16.56 -17.67
N TYR A 69 -10.46 -16.07 -16.45
CA TYR A 69 -11.24 -14.85 -16.17
C TYR A 69 -12.68 -14.88 -16.72
N LYS A 70 -13.34 -16.05 -16.76
CA LYS A 70 -14.73 -16.15 -17.22
C LYS A 70 -15.76 -15.84 -16.13
N ARG A 71 -15.37 -15.91 -14.85
CA ARG A 71 -16.35 -15.85 -13.75
C ARG A 71 -16.50 -14.43 -13.23
N ARG A 72 -17.67 -13.84 -13.50
CA ARG A 72 -17.95 -12.41 -13.25
C ARG A 72 -17.76 -11.99 -11.79
N LEU A 73 -18.29 -12.76 -10.82
CA LEU A 73 -18.20 -12.39 -9.40
C LEU A 73 -16.75 -12.38 -8.92
N GLN A 74 -15.99 -13.42 -9.26
CA GLN A 74 -14.60 -13.59 -8.87
C GLN A 74 -13.71 -12.52 -9.50
N ASN A 75 -13.96 -12.17 -10.77
CA ASN A 75 -13.28 -11.05 -11.41
C ASN A 75 -13.62 -9.70 -10.74
N LEU A 76 -14.87 -9.49 -10.33
CA LEU A 76 -15.24 -8.28 -9.58
C LEU A 76 -14.52 -8.21 -8.23
N ILE A 77 -14.43 -9.33 -7.50
CA ILE A 77 -13.68 -9.41 -6.25
C ILE A 77 -12.19 -9.10 -6.50
N LEU A 78 -11.59 -9.69 -7.54
CA LEU A 78 -10.20 -9.44 -7.94
C LEU A 78 -9.92 -7.97 -8.24
N LEU A 79 -10.76 -7.36 -9.08
CA LEU A 79 -10.62 -5.94 -9.45
C LEU A 79 -10.83 -5.02 -8.25
N THR A 80 -11.78 -5.35 -7.37
CA THR A 80 -12.05 -4.60 -6.15
C THR A 80 -10.86 -4.66 -5.19
N ALA A 81 -10.29 -5.85 -4.97
CA ALA A 81 -9.09 -6.00 -4.13
C ALA A 81 -7.91 -5.20 -4.69
N LEU A 82 -7.67 -5.28 -6.01
CA LEU A 82 -6.58 -4.54 -6.65
C LEU A 82 -6.80 -3.02 -6.61
N PHE A 83 -8.05 -2.55 -6.71
CA PHE A 83 -8.38 -1.14 -6.50
C PHE A 83 -8.03 -0.68 -5.08
N PHE A 84 -8.42 -1.45 -4.05
CA PHE A 84 -8.08 -1.11 -2.67
C PHE A 84 -6.57 -1.17 -2.39
N ILE A 85 -5.83 -2.11 -2.99
CA ILE A 85 -4.35 -2.12 -2.91
C ILE A 85 -3.78 -0.82 -3.45
N ASN A 86 -4.23 -0.35 -4.62
CA ASN A 86 -3.77 0.92 -5.18
C ASN A 86 -4.13 2.12 -4.29
N MET A 87 -5.28 2.12 -3.63
CA MET A 87 -5.63 3.17 -2.68
C MET A 87 -4.68 3.17 -1.47
N GLU A 88 -4.44 2.02 -0.86
CA GLU A 88 -3.56 1.87 0.31
C GLU A 88 -2.10 2.22 0.00
N VAL A 89 -1.61 1.84 -1.18
CA VAL A 89 -0.26 2.23 -1.61
C VAL A 89 -0.19 3.74 -1.86
N SER A 90 -1.24 4.35 -2.45
CA SER A 90 -1.29 5.80 -2.65
C SER A 90 -1.34 6.58 -1.34
N THR A 91 -2.11 6.12 -0.34
CA THR A 91 -2.16 6.77 0.98
C THR A 91 -0.80 6.68 1.66
N PHE A 92 -0.13 5.52 1.58
CA PHE A 92 1.21 5.34 2.12
C PHE A 92 2.23 6.29 1.46
N VAL A 93 2.26 6.39 0.12
CA VAL A 93 3.13 7.33 -0.60
C VAL A 93 2.86 8.78 -0.18
N GLY A 94 1.60 9.15 -0.02
CA GLY A 94 1.19 10.47 0.47
C GLY A 94 1.75 10.76 1.86
N SER A 95 1.61 9.82 2.80
CA SER A 95 2.12 9.93 4.16
C SER A 95 3.65 10.07 4.20
N VAL A 96 4.38 9.26 3.43
CA VAL A 96 5.85 9.34 3.33
C VAL A 96 6.29 10.68 2.74
N THR A 97 5.57 11.18 1.72
CA THR A 97 5.87 12.48 1.10
C THR A 97 5.63 13.64 2.08
N GLN A 98 4.56 13.56 2.88
CA GLN A 98 4.31 14.54 3.94
C GLN A 98 5.41 14.48 5.00
N MET A 99 5.82 13.28 5.40
CA MET A 99 6.91 13.06 6.36
C MET A 99 8.22 13.70 5.87
N SER A 100 8.58 13.46 4.60
CA SER A 100 9.74 14.08 3.94
C SER A 100 9.67 15.61 3.99
N LYS A 101 8.51 16.20 3.66
CA LYS A 101 8.32 17.66 3.74
C LYS A 101 8.53 18.18 5.16
N THR A 102 7.93 17.55 6.15
CA THR A 102 8.08 17.96 7.55
C THR A 102 9.55 17.87 8.00
N VAL A 103 10.25 16.79 7.69
CA VAL A 103 11.69 16.64 8.00
C VAL A 103 12.53 17.68 7.26
N SER A 104 12.19 17.99 6.00
CA SER A 104 12.88 19.04 5.24
C SER A 104 12.67 20.45 5.81
N GLN A 105 11.52 20.73 6.44
CA GLN A 105 11.26 22.00 7.13
C GLN A 105 12.10 22.14 8.41
N PHE A 106 12.39 21.04 9.10
CA PHE A 106 13.30 21.04 10.25
C PHE A 106 14.77 21.29 9.88
N LYS A 107 15.16 21.20 8.59
CA LYS A 107 16.53 21.51 8.12
C LYS A 107 16.95 22.98 8.32
N GLY A 108 16.04 23.86 8.74
CA GLY A 108 16.32 25.28 9.04
C GLY A 108 16.42 25.64 10.52
N TRP A 109 16.22 24.70 11.46
CA TRP A 109 16.35 25.00 12.88
C TRP A 109 17.83 25.11 13.25
N THR A 110 18.31 26.34 13.37
CA THR A 110 19.61 26.60 13.97
C THR A 110 19.46 26.41 15.47
N VAL A 111 19.98 25.31 16.01
CA VAL A 111 20.24 25.21 17.44
C VAL A 111 21.35 26.22 17.72
N TYR A 112 20.97 27.44 18.11
CA TYR A 112 21.95 28.41 18.55
C TYR A 112 22.61 27.85 19.79
N PRO A 113 23.93 27.59 19.76
CA PRO A 113 24.61 27.27 21.00
C PRO A 113 24.38 28.42 21.99
N PRO A 114 24.35 28.16 23.31
CA PRO A 114 24.40 29.24 24.29
C PRO A 114 25.58 30.14 23.92
N LEU A 115 25.40 31.47 24.00
CA LEU A 115 26.35 32.47 23.49
C LEU A 115 27.81 32.25 23.91
N SER A 116 28.04 31.54 25.01
CA SER A 116 29.33 31.12 25.55
C SER A 116 30.08 30.04 24.75
N ALA A 117 29.45 29.39 23.77
CA ALA A 117 30.04 28.29 23.00
C ALA A 117 30.31 28.65 21.52
N LEU A 118 30.24 29.92 21.12
CA LEU A 118 30.60 30.35 19.76
C LEU A 118 32.12 30.27 19.53
N PRO A 119 32.63 29.40 18.64
CA PRO A 119 33.99 29.49 18.15
C PRO A 119 34.07 30.61 17.10
N SER A 120 35.18 31.35 17.06
CA SER A 120 35.44 32.48 16.18
C SER A 120 35.65 32.13 14.70
N HIS A 121 35.16 30.98 14.21
CA HIS A 121 35.44 30.49 12.87
C HIS A 121 34.17 30.15 12.10
N GLN A 122 34.26 30.44 10.79
CA GLN A 122 33.22 30.50 9.77
C GLN A 122 32.15 29.38 9.83
N PRO A 123 30.90 29.68 9.40
CA PRO A 123 29.83 28.69 9.37
C PRO A 123 30.24 27.53 8.46
N ALA A 124 30.38 26.34 9.05
CA ALA A 124 30.55 25.11 8.30
C ALA A 124 29.34 24.94 7.38
N VAL A 125 29.58 24.96 6.07
CA VAL A 125 28.57 24.58 5.07
C VAL A 125 28.30 23.10 5.27
N VAL A 126 27.23 22.77 5.98
CA VAL A 126 26.79 21.39 6.17
C VAL A 126 26.41 20.84 4.79
N PRO A 127 27.04 19.74 4.32
CA PRO A 127 26.69 19.17 3.02
C PRO A 127 25.22 18.73 3.02
N LEU A 128 24.55 19.00 1.90
CA LEU A 128 23.14 18.68 1.70
C LEU A 128 22.92 17.17 1.87
N GLN A 129 22.45 16.73 3.04
CA GLN A 129 22.14 15.33 3.26
C GLN A 129 20.94 14.91 2.37
N PRO A 130 21.07 13.79 1.63
CA PRO A 130 20.00 13.28 0.80
C PRO A 130 18.78 12.95 1.66
N ASP A 131 17.58 13.27 1.16
CA ASP A 131 16.33 12.95 1.85
C ASP A 131 16.19 11.43 1.98
N PRO A 132 16.18 10.86 3.22
CA PRO A 132 16.12 9.42 3.42
C PRO A 132 14.82 8.79 2.87
N PHE A 133 13.76 9.58 2.69
CA PHE A 133 12.46 9.11 2.22
C PHE A 133 12.32 9.11 0.70
N SER A 134 13.18 9.84 -0.01
CA SER A 134 13.11 10.00 -1.48
C SER A 134 13.22 8.67 -2.24
N ARG A 135 14.12 7.78 -1.82
CA ARG A 135 14.26 6.45 -2.45
C ARG A 135 13.09 5.54 -2.16
N ILE A 136 12.53 5.63 -0.95
CA ILE A 136 11.38 4.81 -0.55
C ILE A 136 10.17 5.25 -1.38
N SER A 137 9.87 6.55 -1.44
CA SER A 137 8.73 7.06 -2.21
C SER A 137 8.83 6.71 -3.70
N GLU A 138 10.03 6.74 -4.29
CA GLU A 138 10.27 6.35 -5.67
C GLU A 138 9.94 4.86 -5.94
N ILE A 139 10.36 3.94 -5.06
CA ILE A 139 10.04 2.51 -5.17
C ILE A 139 8.52 2.29 -5.13
N PHE A 140 7.85 2.91 -4.15
CA PHE A 140 6.40 2.77 -4.00
C PHE A 140 5.64 3.42 -5.17
N PHE A 141 6.18 4.48 -5.77
CA PHE A 141 5.61 5.09 -6.97
C PHE A 141 5.66 4.14 -8.18
N TYR A 142 6.80 3.48 -8.43
CA TYR A 142 6.88 2.48 -9.50
C TYR A 142 5.97 1.27 -9.23
N MET A 143 5.87 0.84 -7.97
CA MET A 143 4.95 -0.22 -7.57
C MET A 143 3.48 0.18 -7.80
N GLN A 144 3.11 1.44 -7.53
CA GLN A 144 1.78 1.98 -7.84
C GLN A 144 1.48 1.95 -9.34
N ILE A 145 2.43 2.38 -10.18
CA ILE A 145 2.28 2.32 -11.64
C ILE A 145 2.06 0.88 -12.09
N PHE A 146 2.83 -0.07 -11.52
CA PHE A 146 2.68 -1.49 -11.82
C PHE A 146 1.28 -2.01 -11.46
N PHE A 147 0.77 -1.72 -10.25
CA PHE A 147 -0.56 -2.16 -9.84
C PHE A 147 -1.69 -1.49 -10.63
N LEU A 148 -1.54 -0.23 -11.04
CA LEU A 148 -2.48 0.47 -11.92
C LEU A 148 -2.51 -0.17 -13.31
N ALA A 149 -1.34 -0.43 -13.91
CA ALA A 149 -1.26 -1.11 -15.20
C ALA A 149 -1.92 -2.49 -15.13
N LEU A 150 -1.66 -3.23 -14.05
CA LEU A 150 -2.28 -4.54 -13.83
C LEU A 150 -3.80 -4.44 -13.70
N LEU A 151 -4.32 -3.42 -13.01
CA LEU A 151 -5.75 -3.18 -12.87
C LEU A 151 -6.42 -2.95 -14.23
N VAL A 152 -5.80 -2.10 -15.06
CA VAL A 152 -6.29 -1.81 -16.42
C VAL A 152 -6.28 -3.06 -17.29
N ILE A 153 -5.18 -3.82 -17.28
CA ILE A 153 -5.06 -5.06 -18.05
C ILE A 153 -6.13 -6.07 -17.63
N LEU A 154 -6.28 -6.32 -16.33
CA LEU A 154 -7.26 -7.26 -15.80
C LEU A 154 -8.71 -6.80 -16.07
N ALA A 155 -8.98 -5.50 -16.01
CA ALA A 155 -10.28 -4.94 -16.36
C ALA A 155 -10.62 -5.16 -17.84
N ILE A 156 -9.65 -4.95 -18.75
CA ILE A 156 -9.82 -5.22 -20.18
C ILE A 156 -10.05 -6.71 -20.45
N VAL A 157 -9.23 -7.59 -19.86
CA VAL A 157 -9.36 -9.05 -20.01
C VAL A 157 -10.72 -9.52 -19.50
N THR A 158 -11.13 -9.06 -18.32
CA THR A 158 -12.45 -9.35 -17.74
C THR A 158 -13.59 -8.86 -18.64
N GLY A 159 -13.51 -7.63 -19.14
CA GLY A 159 -14.52 -7.03 -20.00
C GLY A 159 -14.67 -7.77 -21.33
N LYS A 160 -13.56 -8.16 -21.96
CA LYS A 160 -13.56 -8.95 -23.21
C LYS A 160 -14.23 -10.31 -23.01
N ASN A 161 -13.94 -10.99 -21.91
CA ASN A 161 -14.54 -12.29 -21.61
C ASN A 161 -16.03 -12.17 -21.29
N TRP A 162 -16.46 -11.07 -20.67
CA TRP A 162 -17.89 -10.82 -20.44
C TRP A 162 -18.65 -10.69 -21.77
N ASN A 163 -18.14 -9.92 -22.73
CA ASN A 163 -18.82 -9.72 -24.00
C ASN A 163 -18.91 -11.01 -24.83
N THR A 164 -17.90 -11.87 -24.77
CA THR A 164 -17.93 -13.19 -25.43
C THR A 164 -19.07 -14.07 -24.89
N ASP A 165 -19.31 -14.06 -23.58
CA ASP A 165 -20.41 -14.82 -22.96
C ASP A 165 -21.81 -14.28 -23.33
N LYS A 166 -21.94 -12.99 -23.70
CA LYS A 166 -23.22 -12.42 -24.13
C LYS A 166 -23.55 -12.73 -25.59
N ASN A 167 -22.53 -12.86 -26.44
CA ASN A 167 -22.70 -13.07 -27.88
C ASN A 167 -22.76 -14.57 -28.27
N GLY A 168 -22.46 -15.47 -27.32
CA GLY A 168 -22.47 -16.93 -27.52
C GLY A 168 -23.64 -17.67 -26.86
N SER A 169 -24.67 -16.95 -26.37
CA SER A 169 -25.92 -17.50 -25.83
C SER A 169 -27.09 -17.11 -26.71
#